data_AF-A0A6L7LRU8-F1
#
_entry.id   AF-A0A6L7LRU8-F1
#
_cell.length_a   1.000
_cell.length_b   1.000
_cell.length_c   1.000
_cell.angle_alpha   90.00
_cell.angle_beta   90.00
_cell.angle_gamma   90.00
#
_symmetry.space_group_name_H-M   'P 1'
#
loop_
_entity.id
_entity.type
_entity.pdbx_description
1 polymer ?
#
loop_
_entity_poly.entity_id
_entity_poly.type
_entity_poly.pdbx_seq_one_letter_code
_entity_poly.pdbx_strand_id
1 'polypeptide(L)'
;MTESNDKFTEALRASSRRPRSTHAEAPAFKHVGANLNPEFAQQLKIMSAEESVPMRELMVEALNMLFKSRGKPEIVQDPPGD
;
A
#
# COMPACT_ATOMS: atom_id res chain seq x y z
N MET A 1 20.09 -40.15 42.71
CA MET A 1 20.67 -38.93 42.13
C MET A 1 19.93 -38.70 40.83
N THR A 2 19.12 -37.64 40.80
CA THR A 2 17.93 -37.45 39.98
C THR A 2 18.20 -37.03 38.54
N GLU A 3 17.82 -37.91 37.61
CA GLU A 3 17.59 -37.70 36.17
C GLU A 3 16.48 -36.66 35.93
N SER A 4 16.80 -35.40 35.64
CA SER A 4 15.76 -34.40 35.28
C SER A 4 16.17 -33.27 34.35
N ASN A 5 17.40 -33.22 33.81
CA ASN A 5 17.85 -32.04 33.07
C ASN A 5 17.79 -32.13 31.53
N ASP A 6 17.52 -33.29 30.93
CA ASP A 6 17.56 -33.42 29.46
C ASP A 6 16.25 -33.05 28.74
N LYS A 7 15.11 -33.00 29.45
CA LYS A 7 13.80 -32.70 28.82
C LYS A 7 13.53 -31.21 28.61
N PHE A 8 14.23 -30.32 29.30
CA PHE A 8 14.01 -28.87 29.17
C PHE A 8 14.68 -28.28 27.92
N THR A 9 15.77 -28.89 27.45
CA THR A 9 16.56 -28.38 26.32
C THR A 9 15.98 -28.72 24.95
N GLU A 10 15.16 -29.76 24.84
CA GLU A 10 14.55 -30.17 23.56
C GLU A 10 13.34 -29.30 23.18
N ALA A 11 12.58 -28.81 24.17
CA ALA A 11 11.44 -27.91 23.97
C ALA A 11 11.85 -26.54 23.41
N LEU A 12 13.07 -26.06 23.73
CA LEU A 12 13.60 -24.78 23.23
C LEU A 12 14.03 -24.84 21.76
N ARG A 13 14.51 -25.99 21.26
CA ARG A 13 14.92 -26.14 19.85
C ARG A 13 13.74 -26.31 18.89
N ALA A 14 12.62 -26.87 19.36
CA ALA A 14 11.42 -27.03 18.54
C ALA A 14 10.70 -25.70 18.24
N SER A 15 10.88 -24.69 19.11
CA SER A 15 10.16 -23.40 19.00
C SER A 15 10.82 -22.36 18.10
N SER A 16 11.96 -22.65 17.46
CA SER A 16 12.65 -21.72 16.55
C SER A 16 12.40 -21.95 15.05
N ARG A 17 11.55 -22.92 14.68
CA ARG A 17 11.08 -23.01 13.29
C ARG A 17 9.91 -22.06 13.08
N ARG A 18 10.20 -20.75 13.08
CA ARG A 18 9.28 -19.79 12.48
C ARG A 18 9.09 -20.24 11.02
N PRO A 19 7.85 -20.39 10.53
CA PRO A 19 7.66 -20.56 9.09
C PRO A 19 8.32 -19.36 8.42
N ARG A 20 9.22 -19.61 7.45
CA ARG A 20 9.71 -18.56 6.57
C ARG A 20 8.46 -17.95 5.96
N SER A 21 8.15 -16.69 6.30
CA SER A 21 7.13 -15.97 5.57
C SER A 21 7.64 -15.93 4.13
N THR A 22 6.92 -16.60 3.24
CA THR A 22 6.97 -16.25 1.83
C THR A 22 6.43 -14.83 1.79
N HIS A 23 7.33 -13.85 1.82
CA HIS A 23 7.00 -12.48 1.48
C HIS A 23 6.45 -12.54 0.05
N ALA A 24 5.13 -12.62 -0.08
CA ALA A 24 4.49 -12.16 -1.29
C ALA A 24 4.98 -10.72 -1.46
N GLU A 25 5.68 -10.45 -2.55
CA GLU A 25 6.06 -9.10 -2.93
C GLU A 25 4.77 -8.30 -3.00
N ALA A 26 4.51 -7.50 -1.96
CA ALA A 26 3.42 -6.54 -2.03
C ALA A 26 3.74 -5.63 -3.23
N PRO A 27 2.76 -5.32 -4.10
CA PRO A 27 2.99 -4.41 -5.20
C PRO A 27 3.59 -3.12 -4.63
N ALA A 28 4.80 -2.80 -5.05
CA ALA A 28 5.57 -1.69 -4.50
C ALA A 28 4.94 -0.38 -4.97
N PHE A 29 3.93 0.10 -4.25
CA PHE A 29 3.36 1.42 -4.48
C PHE A 29 4.43 2.47 -4.25
N LYS A 30 4.68 3.28 -5.27
CA LYS A 30 5.61 4.41 -5.19
C LYS A 30 4.81 5.67 -4.87
N HIS A 31 5.22 6.37 -3.83
CA HIS A 31 4.67 7.67 -3.49
C HIS A 31 5.21 8.70 -4.48
N VAL A 32 4.31 9.43 -5.13
CA VAL A 32 4.65 10.53 -6.03
C VAL A 32 4.10 11.81 -5.43
N GLY A 33 5.00 12.73 -5.08
CA GLY A 33 4.63 14.08 -4.68
C GLY A 33 4.46 14.97 -5.92
N ALA A 34 3.42 15.80 -5.93
CA ALA A 34 3.22 16.83 -6.94
C ALA A 34 3.24 18.20 -6.27
N ASN A 35 3.99 19.13 -6.85
CA ASN A 35 3.90 20.53 -6.46
C ASN A 35 2.75 21.17 -7.25
N LEU A 36 1.70 21.56 -6.55
CA LEU A 36 0.50 22.15 -7.14
C LEU A 36 0.46 23.65 -6.83
N ASN A 37 0.03 24.46 -7.81
CA ASN A 37 -0.32 25.85 -7.54
C ASN A 37 -1.42 25.89 -6.45
N PRO A 38 -1.30 26.74 -5.41
CA PRO A 38 -2.34 26.90 -4.39
C PRO A 38 -3.77 27.07 -4.93
N GLU A 39 -3.94 27.82 -6.02
CA GLU A 39 -5.25 28.03 -6.64
C GLU A 39 -5.83 26.73 -7.20
N PHE A 40 -4.99 25.95 -7.88
CA PHE A 40 -5.37 24.64 -8.41
C PHE A 40 -5.70 23.65 -7.28
N ALA A 41 -4.91 23.66 -6.20
CA ALA A 41 -5.18 22.82 -5.04
C ALA A 41 -6.52 23.18 -4.36
N GLN A 42 -6.91 24.46 -4.37
CA GLN A 42 -8.20 24.90 -3.85
C GLN A 42 -9.35 24.42 -4.73
N GLN A 43 -9.24 24.56 -6.05
CA GLN A 43 -10.25 24.05 -6.99
C GLN A 43 -10.43 22.54 -6.85
N LEU A 44 -9.33 21.79 -6.75
CA LEU A 44 -9.38 20.35 -6.60
C LEU A 44 -10.06 19.91 -5.29
N LYS A 45 -9.87 20.67 -4.21
CA LYS A 45 -10.60 20.45 -2.93
C LYS A 45 -12.09 20.73 -3.06
N ILE A 46 -12.48 21.77 -3.81
CA ILE A 46 -13.89 22.08 -4.06
C ILE A 46 -14.55 20.94 -4.83
N MET A 47 -13.94 20.48 -5.93
CA MET A 47 -14.45 19.35 -6.72
C MET A 47 -14.56 18.07 -5.89
N SER A 48 -13.54 17.78 -5.08
CA SER A 48 -13.55 16.63 -4.15
C SER A 48 -14.74 16.68 -3.17
N ALA A 49 -15.09 17.87 -2.68
CA ALA A 49 -16.24 18.05 -1.80
C ALA A 49 -17.59 17.97 -2.55
N GLU A 50 -17.67 18.55 -3.75
CA GLU A 50 -18.89 18.55 -4.58
C GLU A 50 -19.26 17.13 -5.05
N GLU A 51 -18.26 16.35 -5.46
CA GLU A 51 -18.45 15.00 -6.01
C GLU A 51 -18.45 13.93 -4.91
N SER A 52 -18.11 14.29 -3.67
CA SER A 52 -17.91 13.33 -2.56
C SER A 52 -16.87 12.24 -2.87
N VAL A 53 -15.86 12.60 -3.68
CA VAL A 53 -14.79 11.71 -4.13
C VAL A 53 -13.46 12.17 -3.52
N PRO A 54 -12.61 11.28 -2.98
CA PRO A 54 -11.30 11.65 -2.49
C PRO A 54 -10.44 12.33 -3.56
N MET A 55 -9.72 13.40 -3.18
CA MET A 55 -8.81 14.13 -4.07
C MET A 55 -7.81 13.22 -4.83
N ARG A 56 -7.38 12.12 -4.20
CA ARG A 56 -6.51 11.11 -4.82
C ARG A 56 -7.16 10.47 -6.05
N GLU A 57 -8.44 10.12 -5.94
CA GLU A 57 -9.17 9.44 -7.02
C GLU A 57 -9.33 10.36 -8.23
N LEU A 58 -9.69 11.63 -8.01
CA LEU A 58 -9.74 12.65 -9.06
C LEU A 58 -8.39 12.81 -9.79
N MET A 59 -7.28 12.81 -9.04
CA MET A 59 -5.94 12.89 -9.65
C MET A 59 -5.61 11.64 -10.47
N VAL A 60 -5.92 10.45 -9.95
CA VAL A 60 -5.67 9.20 -10.68
C VAL A 60 -6.53 9.12 -11.93
N GLU A 61 -7.79 9.52 -11.86
CA GLU A 61 -8.69 9.59 -13.02
C GLU A 61 -8.11 10.50 -14.11
N ALA A 62 -7.73 11.74 -13.76
CA ALA A 62 -7.13 12.68 -14.70
C ALA A 62 -5.83 12.14 -15.33
N LEU A 63 -4.99 11.47 -14.54
CA LEU A 63 -3.77 10.81 -15.04
C LEU A 63 -4.08 9.64 -15.97
N ASN A 64 -5.11 8.85 -15.68
CA ASN A 64 -5.55 7.74 -16.52
C ASN A 64 -6.11 8.23 -17.85
N MET A 65 -6.87 9.34 -17.87
CA MET A 65 -7.29 9.98 -19.11
C MET A 65 -6.09 10.42 -19.97
N LEU A 66 -5.06 11.00 -19.34
CA LEU A 66 -3.81 11.36 -20.02
C LEU A 66 -3.05 10.13 -20.51
N PHE A 67 -2.99 9.05 -19.73
CA PHE A 67 -2.29 7.82 -20.11
C PHE A 67 -2.98 7.15 -21.29
N LYS A 68 -4.32 7.07 -21.26
CA LYS A 68 -5.13 6.55 -22.34
C LYS A 68 -4.90 7.31 -23.65
N SER A 69 -4.89 8.65 -23.61
CA SER A 69 -4.58 9.45 -24.82
C SER A 69 -3.16 9.25 -25.36
N ARG A 70 -2.24 8.75 -24.54
CA ARG A 70 -0.85 8.44 -24.91
C ARG A 70 -0.59 6.95 -25.16
N GLY A 71 -1.62 6.11 -25.15
CA GLY A 71 -1.48 4.65 -25.28
C GLY A 71 -0.67 4.00 -24.16
N LYS A 72 -0.70 4.58 -22.95
CA LYS A 72 0.00 4.07 -21.77
C LYS A 72 -0.96 3.28 -20.87
N PRO A 73 -0.45 2.28 -20.12
CA PRO A 73 -1.26 1.51 -19.18
C PRO A 73 -1.79 2.40 -18.05
N GLU A 74 -3.02 2.15 -17.60
CA GLU A 74 -3.67 2.88 -16.50
C GLU A 74 -3.05 2.57 -15.14
N ILE A 75 -3.16 3.52 -14.21
CA ILE A 75 -2.74 3.41 -12.82
C ILE A 75 -3.83 2.66 -12.06
N VAL A 76 -3.48 1.48 -11.52
CA VAL A 76 -4.35 0.68 -10.67
C VAL A 76 -4.33 1.26 -9.25
N GLN A 77 -5.51 1.57 -8.71
CA GLN A 77 -5.66 1.92 -7.30
C GLN A 77 -5.93 0.65 -6.49
N ASP A 78 -5.20 0.42 -5.40
CA ASP A 78 -5.68 -0.49 -4.35
C ASP A 78 -6.93 0.14 -3.71
N PRO A 79 -7.99 -0.62 -3.39
CA PRO A 79 -9.07 -0.14 -2.55
C PRO A 79 -8.52 0.47 -1.25
N PRO A 80 -9.13 1.55 -0.72
CA PRO A 80 -8.76 2.04 0.59
C PRO A 80 -8.91 0.88 1.60
N GLY A 81 -7.82 0.53 2.27
CA GLY A 81 -7.87 -0.41 3.39
C GLY A 81 -8.74 0.17 4.50
N ASP A 82 -9.68 -0.64 4.99
CA ASP A 82 -10.53 -0.39 6.17
C ASP A 82 -9.76 0.16 7.38
#